data_AF-A0AAV4JFQ7-F1
#
_entry.id   AF-A0AAV4JFQ7-F1
#
_cell.length_a   1.000
_cell.length_b   1.000
_cell.length_c   1.000
_cell.angle_alpha   90.00
_cell.angle_beta   90.00
_cell.angle_gamma   90.00
#
_symmetry.space_group_name_H-M   'P 1'
#
loop_
_entity.id
_entity.type
_entity.pdbx_description
1 polymer ?
#
loop_
_entity_poly.entity_id
_entity_poly.type
_entity_poly.pdbx_seq_one_letter_code
_entity_poly.pdbx_strand_id
1 'polypeptide(L)'
;MTYGCQTWSLTKIIGNKLRVAQRAMERQILGIRIKNKISCKNIRQQTHIKDVVLFAERQKWNWADHVARMSENRWTKRATEWQPRIGKRSRGRQPLRWSDSIAKAKGRLWHREAGDKNRWRLDAEGYILQWMGEAL
;
A
#
# COMPACT_ATOMS: atom_id res chain seq x y z
N MET A 1 -3.38 -9.10 -9.74
CA MET A 1 -2.41 -9.25 -8.64
C MET A 1 -2.70 -8.40 -7.40
N THR A 2 -3.55 -7.37 -7.46
CA THR A 2 -3.76 -6.41 -6.36
C THR A 2 -4.94 -6.75 -5.44
N TYR A 3 -5.51 -7.95 -5.54
CA TYR A 3 -6.62 -8.35 -4.67
C TYR A 3 -6.16 -8.37 -3.20
N GLY A 4 -6.93 -7.71 -2.33
CA GLY A 4 -6.62 -7.62 -0.91
C GLY A 4 -5.40 -6.76 -0.56
N CYS A 5 -4.82 -6.01 -1.50
CA CYS A 5 -3.60 -5.23 -1.25
C CYS A 5 -3.73 -4.16 -0.15
N GLN A 6 -4.96 -3.70 0.11
CA GLN A 6 -5.26 -2.73 1.17
C GLN A 6 -4.93 -3.21 2.60
N THR A 7 -4.75 -4.52 2.83
CA THR A 7 -4.43 -5.09 4.15
C THR A 7 -2.96 -5.51 4.27
N TRP A 8 -2.13 -5.28 3.25
CA TRP A 8 -0.74 -5.72 3.25
C TRP A 8 0.19 -4.81 4.06
N SER A 9 1.10 -5.42 4.82
CA SER A 9 2.27 -4.76 5.39
C SER A 9 3.38 -4.65 4.32
N LEU A 10 3.29 -3.64 3.45
CA LEU A 10 4.28 -3.44 2.39
C LEU A 10 5.65 -3.04 2.95
N THR A 11 6.67 -3.76 2.52
CA THR A 11 8.08 -3.43 2.73
C THR A 11 8.71 -3.07 1.39
N LYS A 12 9.88 -2.40 1.41
CA LYS A 12 10.65 -2.09 0.20
C LYS A 12 10.91 -3.32 -0.67
N ILE A 13 11.27 -4.44 -0.03
CA ILE A 13 11.55 -5.71 -0.71
C ILE A 13 10.29 -6.24 -1.40
N ILE A 14 9.15 -6.23 -0.71
CA ILE A 14 7.87 -6.69 -1.29
C ILE A 14 7.42 -5.74 -2.42
N GLY A 15 7.53 -4.43 -2.22
CA GLY A 15 7.22 -3.42 -3.24
C GLY A 15 8.03 -3.60 -4.51
N ASN A 16 9.35 -3.85 -4.38
CA ASN A 16 10.22 -4.13 -5.51
C ASN A 16 9.85 -5.42 -6.23
N LYS A 17 9.51 -6.49 -5.51
CA LYS A 17 9.01 -7.74 -6.12
C LYS A 17 7.72 -7.51 -6.90
N LEU A 18 6.79 -6.72 -6.37
CA LEU A 18 5.54 -6.35 -7.05
C LEU A 18 5.82 -5.54 -8.33
N ARG A 19 6.73 -4.57 -8.26
CA ARG A 19 7.14 -3.78 -9.45
C ARG A 19 7.78 -4.67 -10.51
N VAL A 20 8.65 -5.61 -10.13
CA VAL A 20 9.25 -6.57 -11.07
C VAL A 20 8.17 -7.40 -11.76
N ALA A 21 7.20 -7.92 -10.99
CA ALA A 21 6.07 -8.66 -11.56
C ALA A 21 5.22 -7.78 -12.49
N GLN A 22 4.95 -6.52 -12.12
CA GLN A 22 4.29 -5.55 -13.00
C GLN A 22 5.07 -5.34 -14.31
N ARG A 23 6.39 -5.16 -14.26
CA ARG A 23 7.23 -4.99 -15.47
C ARG A 23 7.20 -6.22 -16.37
N ALA A 24 7.19 -7.41 -15.81
CA ALA A 24 7.08 -8.64 -16.58
C ALA A 24 5.74 -8.68 -17.33
N MET A 25 4.63 -8.33 -16.67
CA MET A 25 3.31 -8.26 -17.30
C MET A 25 3.24 -7.17 -18.37
N GLU A 26 3.76 -5.96 -18.11
CA GLU A 26 3.79 -4.87 -19.10
C GLU A 26 4.54 -5.26 -20.38
N ARG A 27 5.66 -5.98 -20.25
CA ARG A 27 6.41 -6.50 -21.40
C ARG A 27 5.61 -7.51 -22.20
N GLN A 28 4.88 -8.40 -21.52
CA GLN A 28 4.02 -9.38 -22.19
C GLN A 28 2.87 -8.70 -22.95
N ILE A 29 2.22 -7.70 -22.34
CA ILE A 29 1.14 -6.93 -22.98
C ILE A 29 1.62 -6.27 -24.27
N LEU A 30 2.83 -5.73 -24.29
CA LEU A 30 3.42 -5.07 -25.46
C LEU A 30 4.15 -6.04 -26.41
N GLY A 31 4.22 -7.34 -26.11
CA GLY A 31 4.99 -8.32 -26.90
C GLY A 31 6.51 -8.07 -26.91
N ILE A 32 7.06 -7.34 -25.94
CA ILE A 32 8.47 -6.96 -25.88
C ILE A 32 9.31 -8.08 -25.26
N ARG A 33 10.30 -8.56 -26.02
CA ARG A 33 11.30 -9.52 -25.52
C ARG A 33 12.42 -8.80 -24.76
N ILE A 34 13.06 -9.48 -23.82
CA ILE A 34 14.22 -8.96 -23.06
C ILE A 34 15.37 -8.56 -24.01
N LYS A 35 15.55 -9.30 -25.11
CA LYS A 35 16.57 -9.04 -26.14
C LYS A 35 16.46 -7.65 -26.77
N ASN A 36 15.27 -7.05 -26.79
CA ASN A 36 15.06 -5.73 -27.39
C ASN A 36 15.72 -4.60 -26.58
N LYS A 37 16.21 -4.88 -25.35
CA LYS A 37 16.91 -3.94 -24.46
C LYS A 37 16.15 -2.62 -24.22
N ILE A 38 14.82 -2.65 -24.35
CA ILE A 38 13.97 -1.47 -24.12
C ILE A 38 13.92 -1.17 -22.61
N SER A 39 14.16 0.10 -22.29
CA SER A 39 14.11 0.63 -20.92
C SER A 39 12.72 0.46 -20.30
N CYS A 40 12.69 0.15 -19.00
CA CYS A 40 11.45 0.09 -18.23
C CYS A 40 10.72 1.45 -18.17
N LYS A 41 11.43 2.57 -18.34
CA LYS A 41 10.82 3.91 -18.40
C LYS A 41 9.95 4.05 -19.66
N ASN A 42 10.47 3.64 -20.81
CA ASN A 42 9.77 3.72 -22.09
C ASN A 42 8.54 2.79 -22.09
N ILE A 43 8.69 1.57 -21.56
CA ILE A 43 7.57 0.63 -21.41
C ILE A 43 6.45 1.24 -20.57
N ARG A 44 6.79 1.91 -19.46
CA ARG A 44 5.80 2.57 -18.61
C ARG A 44 5.11 3.74 -19.29
N GLN A 45 5.87 4.54 -20.03
CA GLN A 45 5.33 5.66 -20.79
C GLN A 45 4.33 5.18 -21.83
N GLN A 46 4.59 4.04 -22.46
CA GLN A 46 3.70 3.46 -23.47
C GLN A 46 2.43 2.83 -22.88
N THR A 47 2.51 2.16 -21.72
CA THR A 47 1.34 1.51 -21.11
C THR A 47 0.45 2.45 -20.30
N HIS A 48 0.98 3.58 -19.82
CA HIS A 48 0.30 4.51 -18.91
C HIS A 48 -0.25 3.86 -17.63
N ILE A 49 0.25 2.66 -17.25
CA ILE A 49 -0.21 1.94 -16.07
C ILE A 49 0.40 2.58 -14.81
N LYS A 50 -0.44 2.79 -13.79
CA LYS A 50 -0.03 3.33 -12.48
C LYS A 50 0.90 2.35 -11.76
N ASP A 51 1.75 2.86 -10.87
CA ASP A 51 2.60 1.99 -10.04
C ASP A 51 1.73 1.09 -9.17
N VAL A 52 2.02 -0.22 -9.15
CA VAL A 52 1.31 -1.16 -8.29
C VAL A 52 1.44 -0.82 -6.81
N VAL A 53 2.59 -0.28 -6.37
CA VAL A 53 2.80 0.08 -4.96
C VAL A 53 1.98 1.31 -4.61
N LEU A 54 1.99 2.34 -5.47
CA LEU A 54 1.17 3.55 -5.26
C LEU A 54 -0.32 3.21 -5.28
N PHE A 55 -0.74 2.29 -6.15
CA PHE A 55 -2.11 1.80 -6.17
C PHE A 55 -2.47 1.09 -4.85
N ALA A 56 -1.63 0.15 -4.40
CA ALA A 56 -1.86 -0.58 -3.16
C ALA A 56 -1.91 0.32 -1.93
N GLU A 57 -1.01 1.30 -1.84
CA GLU A 57 -0.99 2.25 -0.72
C GLU A 57 -2.18 3.21 -0.74
N ARG A 58 -2.65 3.65 -1.93
CA ARG A 58 -3.91 4.40 -2.04
C ARG A 58 -5.10 3.56 -1.59
N GLN A 59 -5.16 2.29 -1.97
CA GLN A 59 -6.22 1.38 -1.52
C GLN A 59 -6.18 1.15 0.00
N LYS A 60 -4.98 1.01 0.58
CA LYS A 60 -4.79 0.94 2.04
C LYS A 60 -5.28 2.21 2.74
N TRP A 61 -4.97 3.39 2.19
CA TRP A 61 -5.43 4.66 2.74
C TRP A 61 -6.95 4.79 2.73
N ASN A 62 -7.59 4.42 1.62
CA ASN A 62 -9.04 4.39 1.51
C ASN A 62 -9.68 3.37 2.46
N TRP A 63 -9.02 2.22 2.65
CA TRP A 63 -9.47 1.20 3.60
C TRP A 63 -9.43 1.70 5.04
N ALA A 64 -8.42 2.47 5.41
CA ALA A 64 -8.32 3.07 6.74
C ALA A 64 -9.45 4.06 7.05
N ASP A 65 -9.81 4.95 6.11
CA ASP A 65 -11.01 5.78 6.19
C ASP A 65 -12.28 4.94 6.37
N HIS A 66 -12.40 3.89 5.54
CA HIS A 66 -13.57 3.03 5.60
C HIS A 66 -13.71 2.33 6.95
N VAL A 67 -12.63 1.75 7.48
CA VAL A 67 -12.59 1.05 8.77
C VAL A 67 -12.84 2.00 9.94
N ALA A 68 -12.24 3.20 9.92
CA ALA A 68 -12.43 4.19 10.98
C ALA A 68 -13.91 4.58 11.13
N ARG A 69 -14.64 4.69 10.01
CA ARG A 69 -16.08 5.02 9.98
C ARG A 69 -17.01 3.81 10.13
N MET A 70 -16.49 2.60 10.26
CA MET A 70 -17.34 1.43 10.57
C MET A 70 -17.81 1.47 12.03
N SER A 71 -19.00 0.91 12.27
CA SER A 71 -19.51 0.63 13.61
C SER A 71 -18.58 -0.34 14.36
N GLU A 72 -18.33 -0.07 15.65
CA GLU A 72 -17.45 -0.86 16.53
C GLU A 72 -17.79 -2.36 16.59
N ASN A 73 -19.08 -2.71 16.49
CA ASN A 73 -19.55 -4.08 16.59
C ASN A 73 -19.19 -4.95 15.36
N ARG A 74 -18.68 -4.38 14.27
CA ARG A 74 -18.29 -5.18 13.10
C ARG A 74 -16.97 -5.90 13.35
N TRP A 75 -16.97 -7.20 13.08
CA TRP A 75 -15.77 -8.04 13.08
C TRP A 75 -14.63 -7.46 12.23
N THR A 76 -14.95 -6.85 11.10
CA THR A 76 -13.95 -6.21 10.23
C THR A 76 -13.14 -5.14 10.96
N LYS A 77 -13.80 -4.23 11.69
CA LYS A 77 -13.12 -3.18 12.46
C LYS A 77 -12.32 -3.79 13.59
N ARG A 78 -12.95 -4.66 14.39
CA ARG A 78 -12.30 -5.35 15.50
C ARG A 78 -11.04 -6.08 15.06
N ALA A 79 -11.11 -6.90 14.00
CA ALA A 79 -9.96 -7.66 13.50
C ALA A 79 -8.85 -6.78 12.93
N THR A 80 -9.23 -5.68 12.25
CA THR A 80 -8.28 -4.77 11.61
C THR A 80 -7.55 -3.90 12.64
N GLU A 81 -8.24 -3.44 13.68
CA GLU A 81 -7.67 -2.61 14.76
C GLU A 81 -7.03 -3.45 15.87
N TRP A 82 -7.26 -4.77 15.88
CA TRP A 82 -6.77 -5.63 16.96
C TRP A 82 -5.24 -5.62 17.02
N GLN A 83 -4.73 -5.10 18.13
CA GLN A 83 -3.32 -5.06 18.46
C GLN A 83 -3.09 -5.68 19.83
N PRO A 84 -2.35 -6.81 19.92
CA PRO A 84 -1.91 -7.33 21.20
C PRO A 84 -1.10 -6.26 21.94
N ARG A 85 -1.60 -5.85 23.13
CA ARG A 85 -0.95 -4.85 24.00
C ARG A 85 0.11 -5.47 24.91
N ILE A 86 -0.01 -6.77 25.17
CA ILE A 86 0.82 -7.53 26.10
C ILE A 86 1.68 -8.51 25.29
N GLY A 87 2.96 -8.60 25.65
CA GLY A 87 3.92 -9.52 25.03
C GLY A 87 4.77 -8.93 23.92
N LYS A 88 5.90 -9.59 23.63
CA LYS A 88 6.78 -9.28 22.50
C LYS A 88 6.47 -10.22 21.34
N ARG A 89 6.65 -9.77 20.10
CA ARG A 89 6.57 -10.68 18.95
C ARG A 89 7.72 -11.68 18.99
N SER A 90 7.42 -12.93 18.66
CA SER A 90 8.42 -13.98 18.52
C SER A 90 9.38 -13.66 17.36
N ARG A 91 10.61 -14.18 17.45
CA ARG A 91 11.58 -14.11 16.34
C ARG A 91 10.96 -14.72 15.07
N GLY A 92 11.25 -14.14 13.91
CA GLY A 92 10.75 -14.58 12.60
C GLY A 92 9.37 -14.03 12.18
N ARG A 93 8.59 -13.42 13.09
CA ARG A 93 7.36 -12.70 12.69
C ARG A 93 7.70 -11.39 12.00
N GLN A 94 6.88 -11.00 11.00
CA GLN A 94 7.05 -9.72 10.34
C GLN A 94 6.98 -8.58 11.37
N PRO A 95 7.95 -7.64 11.36
CA PRO A 95 7.97 -6.55 12.32
C PRO A 95 6.82 -5.56 12.07
N LEU A 96 6.49 -5.31 10.81
CA LEU A 96 5.50 -4.33 10.37
C LEU A 96 4.07 -4.90 10.35
N ARG A 97 3.13 -4.11 10.86
CA ARG A 97 1.68 -4.27 10.73
C ARG A 97 1.17 -3.48 9.55
N TRP A 98 -0.03 -3.83 9.10
CA TRP A 98 -0.71 -3.15 8.01
C TRP A 98 -0.91 -1.65 8.32
N SER A 99 -1.21 -1.32 9.59
CA SER A 99 -1.49 0.04 10.08
C SER A 99 -0.23 0.85 10.37
N ASP A 100 0.95 0.22 10.44
CA ASP A 100 2.17 0.91 10.89
C ASP A 100 2.59 2.01 9.91
N SER A 101 2.38 1.83 8.59
CA SER A 101 2.64 2.89 7.61
C SER A 101 1.73 4.11 7.82
N ILE A 102 0.48 3.87 8.19
CA ILE A 102 -0.52 4.91 8.44
C ILE A 102 -0.22 5.62 9.76
N ALA A 103 0.08 4.85 10.81
CA ALA A 103 0.47 5.39 12.11
C ALA A 103 1.79 6.17 12.04
N LYS A 104 2.71 5.81 11.13
CA LYS A 104 3.92 6.59 10.87
C LYS A 104 3.61 7.93 10.22
N ALA A 105 2.60 8.00 9.36
CA ALA A 105 2.21 9.23 8.65
C ALA A 105 1.31 10.16 9.47
N LYS A 106 0.39 9.60 10.27
CA LYS A 106 -0.68 10.36 10.99
C LYS A 106 -0.66 10.17 12.50
N GLY A 107 0.32 9.45 13.03
CA GLY A 107 0.41 9.13 14.45
C GLY A 107 -0.50 7.97 14.89
N ARG A 108 -0.38 7.57 16.16
CA ARG A 108 -1.10 6.40 16.71
C ARG A 108 -2.62 6.57 16.75
N LEU A 109 -3.12 7.80 16.77
CA LEU A 109 -4.54 8.13 16.85
C LEU A 109 -5.17 8.40 15.48
N TRP A 110 -4.55 7.93 14.39
CA TRP A 110 -5.01 8.15 13.02
C TRP A 110 -6.48 7.78 12.79
N HIS A 111 -7.03 6.80 13.55
CA HIS A 111 -8.45 6.43 13.50
C HIS A 111 -9.41 7.61 13.75
N ARG A 112 -9.01 8.57 14.61
CA ARG A 112 -9.81 9.77 14.90
C ARG A 112 -9.84 10.73 13.72
N GLU A 113 -8.69 10.90 13.06
CA GLU A 113 -8.56 11.77 11.89
C GLU A 113 -9.20 11.14 10.65
N ALA A 114 -9.09 9.83 10.50
CA ALA A 114 -9.73 9.07 9.43
C ALA A 114 -11.27 9.08 9.51
N GLY A 115 -11.86 9.49 10.63
CA GLY A 115 -13.30 9.74 10.74
C GLY A 115 -13.76 10.93 9.90
N ASP A 116 -12.92 11.94 9.71
CA ASP A 116 -13.18 13.07 8.81
C ASP A 116 -12.74 12.75 7.38
N LYS A 117 -13.72 12.35 6.57
CA LYS A 117 -13.52 11.94 5.18
C LYS A 117 -12.87 13.03 4.32
N ASN A 118 -13.19 14.30 4.56
CA ASN A 118 -12.68 15.39 3.72
C ASN A 118 -11.21 15.64 4.02
N ARG A 119 -10.87 15.76 5.31
CA ARG A 119 -9.49 15.91 5.77
C ARG A 119 -8.63 14.71 5.35
N TRP A 120 -9.13 13.50 5.53
CA TRP A 120 -8.41 12.28 5.16
C TRP A 120 -8.10 12.18 3.66
N ARG A 121 -9.02 12.63 2.81
CA ARG A 121 -8.80 12.65 1.36
C ARG A 121 -7.74 13.66 0.93
N LEU A 122 -7.69 14.83 1.57
CA LEU A 122 -6.68 15.86 1.29
C LEU A 122 -5.28 15.36 1.67
N ASP A 123 -5.17 14.63 2.78
CA ASP A 123 -3.90 14.09 3.27
C ASP A 123 -3.39 12.88 2.47
N ALA A 124 -4.23 12.30 1.59
CA ALA A 124 -3.90 11.09 0.84
C ALA A 124 -2.69 11.28 -0.08
N GLU A 125 -2.55 12.46 -0.68
CA GLU A 125 -1.44 12.74 -1.60
C GLU A 125 -0.11 12.77 -0.84
N GLY A 126 -0.04 13.46 0.30
CA GLY A 126 1.15 13.48 1.15
C GLY A 126 1.58 12.07 1.59
N TYR A 127 0.63 11.22 1.97
CA TYR A 127 0.90 9.82 2.30
C TYR A 127 1.47 9.02 1.13
N ILE A 128 0.87 9.15 -0.06
CA ILE A 128 1.26 8.37 -1.24
C ILE A 128 2.62 8.85 -1.79
N LEU A 129 2.91 10.15 -1.70
CA LEU A 129 4.18 10.72 -2.15
C LEU A 129 5.39 10.13 -1.42
N GLN A 130 5.24 9.71 -0.15
CA GLN A 130 6.27 9.00 0.60
C GLN A 130 6.76 7.74 -0.11
N TRP A 131 5.90 7.11 -0.92
CA TRP A 131 6.20 5.88 -1.65
C TRP A 131 6.67 6.12 -3.09
N MET A 132 6.68 7.38 -3.57
CA MET A 132 7.19 7.73 -4.90
C MET A 132 8.72 7.82 -4.96
N GLY A 133 9.37 8.33 -3.90
CA GLY A 133 10.84 8.48 -3.86
C GLY A 133 11.62 7.17 -3.80
N GLU A 134 10.90 6.04 -3.66
CA GLU A 134 11.47 4.69 -3.62
C GLU A 134 11.25 3.93 -4.94
N ALA A 135 10.90 4.64 -6.02
CA ALA A 135 10.57 4.10 -7.34
C ALA A 135 11.60 4.45 -8.44
N LEU A 136 12.71 5.10 -8.07
CA LEU A 136 13.90 5.31 -8.89
C LEU A 136 15.01 4.35 -8.46
#